data_AF-E1YFX3-F1
#
_entry.id   AF-E1YFX3-F1
#
_cell.length_a   1.000
_cell.length_b   1.000
_cell.length_c   1.000
_cell.angle_alpha   90.00
_cell.angle_beta   90.00
_cell.angle_gamma   90.00
#
_symmetry.space_group_name_H-M   'P 1'
#
loop_
_entity.id
_entity.type
_entity.pdbx_description
1 polymer ?
#
loop_
_entity_poly.entity_id
_entity_poly.type
_entity_poly.pdbx_seq_one_letter_code
_entity_poly.pdbx_strand_id
1 'polypeptide(L)'
;MTKTKNEKDAVKILYNRYIKNDPKRHAALEKERVNAQVARTIYELRKDAGLSQGELAELVETTQSVISRLEDADYDGHSLSMLQRIAKALSCRLNVTFKKDDPKVTTLRYAFGELIKKLRLEGGWSIDQFVKKAGIDKEEALSIERDLSYKPSPLTLYKIAEFYKIPQQKIAVLAGAIKPNQNNIVEYASRFAAQSESFSRLEPDEKLILDEFVKFLREEISPSE
;
A
#
# COMPACT_ATOMS: atom_id res chain seq x y z
N MET A 1 -9.60 4.35 27.94
CA MET A 1 -9.55 5.81 27.72
C MET A 1 -9.68 6.06 26.24
N THR A 2 -10.72 6.77 25.83
CA THR A 2 -11.16 6.99 24.44
C THR A 2 -10.29 8.05 23.75
N LYS A 3 -9.47 7.66 22.75
CA LYS A 3 -8.87 8.63 21.82
C LYS A 3 -9.97 9.16 20.89
N THR A 4 -10.40 10.38 21.17
CA THR A 4 -11.47 11.09 20.46
C THR A 4 -10.95 11.73 19.17
N LYS A 5 -11.83 11.79 18.15
CA LYS A 5 -11.97 12.71 16.98
C LYS A 5 -10.85 13.67 16.52
N ASN A 6 -9.90 14.08 17.35
CA ASN A 6 -8.91 15.14 17.14
C ASN A 6 -7.69 14.73 16.27
N GLU A 7 -7.26 13.46 16.28
CA GLU A 7 -6.14 13.02 15.43
C GLU A 7 -6.50 13.03 13.93
N LYS A 8 -7.79 12.78 13.60
CA LYS A 8 -8.35 12.84 12.24
C LYS A 8 -8.23 14.25 11.63
N ASP A 9 -8.26 15.25 12.49
CA ASP A 9 -8.09 16.64 12.10
C ASP A 9 -6.60 16.98 12.02
N ALA A 10 -5.74 16.43 12.89
CA ALA A 10 -4.32 16.77 12.93
C ALA A 10 -3.58 16.57 11.60
N VAL A 11 -3.69 15.41 10.93
CA VAL A 11 -3.00 15.18 9.63
C VAL A 11 -3.57 16.09 8.53
N LYS A 12 -4.90 16.24 8.48
CA LYS A 12 -5.58 17.11 7.52
C LYS A 12 -5.25 18.59 7.76
N ILE A 13 -5.15 18.99 9.03
CA ILE A 13 -4.71 20.32 9.48
C ILE A 13 -3.24 20.51 9.12
N LEU A 14 -2.36 19.56 9.38
CA LEU A 14 -0.94 19.66 9.05
C LEU A 14 -0.73 19.79 7.55
N TYR A 15 -1.40 18.96 6.75
CA TYR A 15 -1.39 19.08 5.30
C TYR A 15 -1.92 20.44 4.84
N ASN A 16 -3.08 20.87 5.33
CA ASN A 16 -3.66 22.16 4.96
C ASN A 16 -2.80 23.35 5.40
N ARG A 17 -2.15 23.27 6.57
CA ARG A 17 -1.37 24.34 7.19
C ARG A 17 0.04 24.44 6.60
N TYR A 18 0.65 23.32 6.24
CA TYR A 18 2.06 23.28 5.85
C TYR A 18 2.30 22.85 4.40
N ILE A 19 1.41 22.11 3.75
CA ILE A 19 1.70 21.50 2.43
C ILE A 19 0.80 22.07 1.33
N LYS A 20 -0.52 22.19 1.55
CA LYS A 20 -1.55 22.43 0.51
C LYS A 20 -1.23 23.56 -0.48
N ASN A 21 -0.63 24.66 -0.03
CA ASN A 21 -0.38 25.84 -0.86
C ASN A 21 1.12 26.05 -1.18
N ASP A 22 1.99 25.08 -0.92
CA ASP A 22 3.43 25.19 -1.11
C ASP A 22 3.93 24.13 -2.12
N PRO A 23 4.20 24.51 -3.38
CA PRO A 23 4.66 23.59 -4.41
C PRO A 23 5.96 22.85 -4.06
N LYS A 24 6.87 23.49 -3.30
CA LYS A 24 8.14 22.85 -2.90
C LYS A 24 7.88 21.77 -1.86
N ARG A 25 6.98 22.01 -0.92
CA ARG A 25 6.60 21.02 0.09
C ARG A 25 5.75 19.88 -0.47
N HIS A 26 4.90 20.16 -1.46
CA HIS A 26 4.25 19.11 -2.25
C HIS A 26 5.29 18.22 -2.95
N ALA A 27 6.25 18.82 -3.66
CA ALA A 27 7.29 18.05 -4.33
C ALA A 27 8.16 17.23 -3.35
N ALA A 28 8.46 17.78 -2.18
CA ALA A 28 9.16 17.05 -1.12
C ALA A 28 8.32 15.88 -0.59
N LEU A 29 7.02 16.08 -0.35
CA LEU A 29 6.12 15.01 0.08
C LEU A 29 6.07 13.89 -0.96
N GLU A 30 5.93 14.22 -2.24
CA GLU A 30 5.91 13.20 -3.31
C GLU A 30 7.24 12.46 -3.43
N LYS A 31 8.39 13.15 -3.25
CA LYS A 31 9.70 12.50 -3.18
C LYS A 31 9.73 11.49 -2.03
N GLU A 32 9.31 11.90 -0.83
CA GLU A 32 9.28 11.02 0.35
C GLU A 32 8.34 9.83 0.17
N ARG A 33 7.20 10.00 -0.52
CA ARG A 33 6.30 8.89 -0.86
C ARG A 33 6.98 7.84 -1.73
N VAL A 34 7.69 8.28 -2.77
CA VAL A 34 8.44 7.37 -3.65
C VAL A 34 9.55 6.66 -2.86
N ASN A 35 10.30 7.38 -2.03
CA ASN A 35 11.35 6.80 -1.20
C ASN A 35 10.79 5.75 -0.23
N ALA A 36 9.72 6.07 0.49
CA ALA A 36 9.05 5.14 1.40
C ALA A 36 8.54 3.88 0.68
N GLN A 37 8.01 4.04 -0.54
CA GLN A 37 7.56 2.89 -1.34
C GLN A 37 8.73 1.98 -1.73
N VAL A 38 9.85 2.54 -2.18
CA VAL A 38 11.06 1.77 -2.53
C VAL A 38 11.58 1.04 -1.30
N ALA A 39 11.69 1.74 -0.17
CA ALA A 39 12.19 1.21 1.09
C ALA A 39 11.36 0.03 1.59
N ARG A 40 10.03 0.18 1.60
CA ARG A 40 9.08 -0.89 1.95
C ARG A 40 9.18 -2.09 1.01
N THR A 41 9.32 -1.85 -0.30
CA THR A 41 9.45 -2.93 -1.29
C THR A 41 10.69 -3.78 -1.02
N ILE A 42 11.84 -3.14 -0.74
CA ILE A 42 13.09 -3.85 -0.41
C ILE A 42 12.91 -4.69 0.86
N TYR A 43 12.33 -4.10 1.91
CA TYR A 43 12.05 -4.79 3.17
C TYR A 43 11.19 -6.04 2.97
N GLU A 44 10.09 -5.90 2.23
CA GLU A 44 9.14 -7.00 1.98
C GLU A 44 9.79 -8.12 1.18
N LEU A 45 10.47 -7.81 0.07
CA LEU A 45 11.15 -8.80 -0.75
C LEU A 45 12.21 -9.57 0.05
N ARG A 46 12.97 -8.86 0.90
CA ARG A 46 13.96 -9.49 1.78
C ARG A 46 13.31 -10.44 2.78
N LYS A 47 12.20 -10.03 3.41
CA LYS A 47 11.46 -10.84 4.37
C LYS A 47 10.83 -12.06 3.72
N ASP A 48 10.30 -11.91 2.52
CA ASP A 48 9.73 -13.02 1.76
C ASP A 48 10.80 -14.03 1.31
N ALA A 49 12.03 -13.57 1.08
CA ALA A 49 13.20 -14.43 0.86
C ALA A 49 13.76 -15.05 2.15
N GLY A 50 13.22 -14.71 3.34
CA GLY A 50 13.69 -15.21 4.62
C GLY A 50 15.04 -14.66 5.09
N LEU A 51 15.51 -13.55 4.49
CA LEU A 51 16.84 -13.01 4.74
C LEU A 51 16.86 -11.95 5.85
N SER A 52 17.94 -11.89 6.61
CA SER A 52 18.34 -10.75 7.43
C SER A 52 18.92 -9.63 6.56
N GLN A 53 19.03 -8.41 7.12
CA GLN A 53 19.67 -7.30 6.42
C GLN A 53 21.14 -7.58 6.11
N GLY A 54 21.83 -8.32 6.99
CA GLY A 54 23.23 -8.72 6.79
C GLY A 54 23.39 -9.70 5.64
N GLU A 55 22.55 -10.73 5.59
CA GLU A 55 22.57 -11.72 4.49
C GLU A 55 22.25 -11.07 3.14
N LEU A 56 21.27 -10.15 3.09
CA LEU A 56 21.02 -9.39 1.86
C LEU A 56 22.23 -8.51 1.48
N ALA A 57 22.90 -7.89 2.47
CA ALA A 57 24.07 -7.06 2.21
C ALA A 57 25.22 -7.87 1.60
N GLU A 58 25.47 -9.09 2.08
CA GLU A 58 26.47 -10.01 1.53
C GLU A 58 26.14 -10.37 0.08
N LEU A 59 24.90 -10.77 -0.21
CA LEU A 59 24.47 -11.12 -1.57
C LEU A 59 24.56 -9.95 -2.56
N VAL A 60 24.32 -8.74 -2.08
CA VAL A 60 24.35 -7.52 -2.89
C VAL A 60 25.78 -6.98 -3.01
N GLU A 61 26.74 -7.44 -2.19
CA GLU A 61 28.09 -6.89 -2.03
C GLU A 61 28.07 -5.45 -1.50
N THR A 62 27.41 -5.25 -0.36
CA THR A 62 27.34 -3.97 0.36
C THR A 62 27.40 -4.19 1.87
N THR A 63 27.11 -3.15 2.67
CA THR A 63 27.08 -3.26 4.13
C THR A 63 25.65 -3.35 4.66
N GLN A 64 25.46 -4.00 5.80
CA GLN A 64 24.16 -4.03 6.49
C GLN A 64 23.61 -2.61 6.73
N SER A 65 24.49 -1.64 7.06
CA SER A 65 24.09 -0.23 7.26
C SER A 65 23.57 0.46 5.99
N VAL A 66 24.01 0.03 4.80
CA VAL A 66 23.43 0.50 3.54
C VAL A 66 22.05 -0.11 3.34
N ILE A 67 21.87 -1.41 3.59
CA ILE A 67 20.55 -2.05 3.52
C ILE A 67 19.56 -1.42 4.51
N SER A 68 19.97 -1.15 5.75
CA SER A 68 19.10 -0.47 6.73
C SER A 68 18.63 0.88 6.21
N ARG A 69 19.56 1.76 5.79
CA ARG A 69 19.19 3.08 5.28
C ARG A 69 18.30 3.02 4.03
N LEU A 70 18.49 1.99 3.19
CA LEU A 70 17.60 1.76 2.05
C LEU A 70 16.19 1.36 2.48
N GLU A 71 16.04 0.59 3.56
CA GLU A 71 14.74 0.18 4.13
C GLU A 71 14.10 1.26 5.02
N ASP A 72 14.87 2.23 5.50
CA ASP A 72 14.43 3.34 6.35
C ASP A 72 14.09 4.62 5.54
N ALA A 73 14.23 4.60 4.20
CA ALA A 73 14.09 5.75 3.30
C ALA A 73 15.07 6.93 3.57
N ASP A 74 16.02 6.75 4.50
CA ASP A 74 17.05 7.72 4.89
C ASP A 74 18.26 7.77 3.92
N TYR A 75 18.12 7.21 2.72
CA TYR A 75 19.21 7.11 1.75
C TYR A 75 18.88 7.81 0.43
N ASP A 76 19.50 8.97 0.17
CA ASP A 76 19.41 9.67 -1.13
C ASP A 76 20.01 8.89 -2.32
N GLY A 77 20.62 7.71 -2.09
CA GLY A 77 21.37 6.94 -3.08
C GLY A 77 20.62 5.76 -3.72
N HIS A 78 19.30 5.84 -3.89
CA HIS A 78 18.48 4.87 -4.64
C HIS A 78 18.79 4.84 -6.15
N SER A 79 20.07 4.77 -6.52
CA SER A 79 20.50 4.60 -7.90
C SER A 79 19.85 3.33 -8.47
N LEU A 80 19.36 3.43 -9.71
CA LEU A 80 18.79 2.28 -10.42
C LEU A 80 19.75 1.08 -10.45
N SER A 81 21.07 1.32 -10.43
CA SER A 81 22.09 0.28 -10.34
C SER A 81 22.05 -0.49 -9.02
N MET A 82 21.86 0.18 -7.87
CA MET A 82 21.70 -0.50 -6.58
C MET A 82 20.41 -1.32 -6.55
N LEU A 83 19.30 -0.74 -7.02
CA LEU A 83 18.01 -1.45 -7.13
C LEU A 83 18.12 -2.68 -8.04
N GLN A 84 18.88 -2.58 -9.14
CA GLN A 84 19.14 -3.70 -10.04
C GLN A 84 19.98 -4.81 -9.38
N ARG A 85 20.98 -4.46 -8.55
CA ARG A 85 21.77 -5.45 -7.78
C ARG A 85 20.91 -6.18 -6.77
N ILE A 86 20.07 -5.46 -6.02
CA ILE A 86 19.11 -6.03 -5.06
C ILE A 86 18.15 -6.97 -5.78
N ALA A 87 17.55 -6.52 -6.89
CA ALA A 87 16.65 -7.35 -7.68
C ALA A 87 17.34 -8.64 -8.15
N LYS A 88 18.58 -8.56 -8.66
CA LYS A 88 19.36 -9.73 -9.07
C LYS A 88 19.64 -10.68 -7.90
N ALA A 89 20.04 -10.16 -6.74
CA ALA A 89 20.29 -10.97 -5.53
C ALA A 89 19.03 -11.72 -5.07
N LEU A 90 17.86 -11.10 -5.23
CA LEU A 90 16.56 -11.67 -4.87
C LEU A 90 15.89 -12.44 -6.02
N SER A 91 16.61 -12.74 -7.11
CA SER A 91 16.08 -13.42 -8.30
C SER A 91 14.83 -12.76 -8.90
N CYS A 92 14.75 -11.43 -8.80
CA CYS A 92 13.68 -10.59 -9.32
C CYS A 92 14.17 -9.75 -10.52
N ARG A 93 13.22 -9.23 -11.31
CA ARG A 93 13.49 -8.27 -12.39
C ARG A 93 13.02 -6.87 -12.00
N LEU A 94 13.92 -5.88 -12.07
CA LEU A 94 13.56 -4.47 -11.92
C LEU A 94 12.77 -3.98 -13.15
N ASN A 95 11.63 -3.34 -12.92
CA ASN A 95 10.83 -2.68 -13.96
C ASN A 95 10.51 -1.24 -13.49
N VAL A 96 10.74 -0.25 -14.37
CA VAL A 96 10.43 1.16 -14.12
C VAL A 96 9.38 1.59 -15.13
N THR A 97 8.24 2.10 -14.65
CA THR A 97 7.14 2.58 -15.48
C THR A 97 6.78 4.02 -15.11
N PHE A 98 6.59 4.87 -16.10
CA PHE A 98 6.09 6.24 -15.91
C PHE A 98 4.58 6.28 -16.11
N LYS A 99 3.84 6.90 -15.18
CA LYS A 99 2.39 7.11 -15.28
C LYS A 99 2.06 8.58 -15.02
N LYS A 100 0.99 9.08 -15.66
CA LYS A 100 0.42 10.38 -15.29
C LYS A 100 -0.15 10.24 -13.87
N ASP A 101 0.32 11.10 -12.99
CA ASP A 101 -0.09 11.05 -11.60
C ASP A 101 -1.48 11.68 -11.42
N ASP A 102 -2.38 10.91 -10.79
CA ASP A 102 -3.61 11.41 -10.21
C ASP A 102 -3.57 11.01 -8.74
N PRO A 103 -3.22 11.94 -7.83
CA PRO A 103 -3.01 11.64 -6.42
C PRO A 103 -4.19 10.92 -5.76
N LYS A 104 -5.42 11.15 -6.24
CA LYS A 104 -6.61 10.45 -5.73
C LYS A 104 -6.60 8.99 -6.14
N VAL A 105 -6.29 8.71 -7.40
CA VAL A 105 -6.18 7.33 -7.91
C VAL A 105 -5.03 6.60 -7.25
N THR A 106 -3.89 7.26 -7.07
CA THR A 106 -2.73 6.72 -6.36
C THR A 106 -3.08 6.34 -4.92
N THR A 107 -3.76 7.24 -4.20
CA THR A 107 -4.25 6.97 -2.83
C THR A 107 -5.22 5.79 -2.77
N LEU A 108 -6.16 5.71 -3.72
CA LEU A 108 -7.13 4.61 -3.79
C LEU A 108 -6.43 3.26 -3.98
N ARG A 109 -5.47 3.18 -4.91
CA ARG A 109 -4.74 1.94 -5.20
C ARG A 109 -3.85 1.51 -4.04
N TYR A 110 -3.21 2.46 -3.37
CA TYR A 110 -2.47 2.16 -2.13
C TYR A 110 -3.38 1.59 -1.06
N ALA A 111 -4.51 2.25 -0.80
CA ALA A 111 -5.49 1.74 0.15
C ALA A 111 -6.03 0.35 -0.26
N PHE A 112 -6.17 0.08 -1.56
CA PHE A 112 -6.57 -1.23 -2.06
C PHE A 112 -5.54 -2.31 -1.74
N GLY A 113 -4.27 -2.10 -2.11
CA GLY A 113 -3.20 -3.07 -1.83
C GLY A 113 -3.05 -3.34 -0.33
N GLU A 114 -3.04 -2.29 0.49
CA GLU A 114 -2.97 -2.40 1.95
C GLU A 114 -4.19 -3.10 2.54
N LEU A 115 -5.39 -2.87 2.01
CA LEU A 115 -6.61 -3.55 2.44
C LEU A 115 -6.50 -5.06 2.21
N ILE A 116 -6.10 -5.47 1.00
CA ILE A 116 -5.97 -6.90 0.66
C ILE A 116 -4.90 -7.57 1.52
N LYS A 117 -3.74 -6.92 1.66
CA LYS A 117 -2.64 -7.41 2.50
C LYS A 117 -3.07 -7.57 3.96
N LYS A 118 -3.67 -6.53 4.56
CA LYS A 118 -4.08 -6.56 5.97
C LYS A 118 -5.20 -7.58 6.22
N LEU A 119 -6.20 -7.67 5.34
CA LEU A 119 -7.26 -8.69 5.43
C LEU A 119 -6.71 -10.12 5.34
N ARG A 120 -5.74 -10.35 4.45
CA ARG A 120 -5.07 -11.65 4.34
C ARG A 120 -4.31 -11.99 5.63
N LEU A 121 -3.55 -11.05 6.17
CA LEU A 121 -2.79 -11.22 7.40
C LEU A 121 -3.70 -11.42 8.62
N GLU A 122 -4.82 -10.70 8.69
CA GLU A 122 -5.83 -10.90 9.75
C GLU A 122 -6.47 -12.29 9.68
N GLY A 123 -6.71 -12.81 8.47
CA GLY A 123 -7.14 -14.19 8.26
C GLY A 123 -6.07 -15.24 8.62
N GLY A 124 -4.85 -14.81 8.95
CA GLY A 124 -3.72 -15.69 9.24
C GLY A 124 -3.23 -16.48 8.03
N TRP A 125 -3.47 -15.98 6.81
CA TRP A 125 -3.18 -16.72 5.58
C TRP A 125 -1.84 -16.31 4.95
N SER A 126 -1.06 -17.31 4.55
CA SER A 126 0.00 -17.09 3.57
C SER A 126 -0.58 -16.66 2.22
N ILE A 127 0.25 -16.10 1.33
CA ILE A 127 -0.20 -15.74 -0.01
C ILE A 127 -0.79 -16.96 -0.76
N ASP A 128 -0.17 -18.14 -0.61
CA ASP A 128 -0.62 -19.39 -1.24
C ASP A 128 -1.97 -19.87 -0.70
N GLN A 129 -2.21 -19.70 0.60
CA GLN A 129 -3.50 -20.02 1.21
C GLN A 129 -4.59 -19.04 0.75
N PHE A 130 -4.26 -17.75 0.67
CA PHE A 130 -5.18 -16.72 0.21
C PHE A 130 -5.61 -16.95 -1.23
N VAL A 131 -4.67 -17.14 -2.16
CA VAL A 131 -4.97 -17.31 -3.59
C VAL A 131 -5.83 -18.56 -3.83
N LYS A 132 -5.58 -19.65 -3.08
CA LYS A 132 -6.39 -20.87 -3.14
C LYS A 132 -7.81 -20.66 -2.62
N LYS A 133 -7.98 -19.90 -1.52
CA LYS A 133 -9.29 -19.63 -0.91
C LYS A 133 -10.12 -18.63 -1.70
N ALA A 134 -9.50 -17.55 -2.18
CA ALA A 134 -10.15 -16.53 -2.99
C ALA A 134 -10.29 -16.96 -4.46
N GLY A 135 -9.60 -18.03 -4.88
CA GLY A 135 -9.62 -18.54 -6.24
C GLY A 135 -8.99 -17.61 -7.27
N ILE A 136 -8.03 -16.76 -6.85
CA ILE A 136 -7.35 -15.78 -7.72
C ILE A 136 -5.95 -16.28 -8.11
N ASP A 137 -5.39 -15.69 -9.16
CA ASP A 137 -4.03 -16.01 -9.59
C ASP A 137 -2.99 -15.46 -8.59
N LYS A 138 -1.90 -16.22 -8.41
CA LYS A 138 -0.85 -15.87 -7.45
C LYS A 138 -0.09 -14.61 -7.84
N GLU A 139 0.23 -14.44 -9.12
CA GLU A 139 0.94 -13.26 -9.61
C GLU A 139 0.05 -12.02 -9.50
N GLU A 140 -1.27 -12.15 -9.75
CA GLU A 140 -2.21 -11.04 -9.51
C GLU A 140 -2.25 -10.64 -8.03
N ALA A 141 -2.32 -11.60 -7.10
CA ALA A 141 -2.35 -11.31 -5.66
C ALA A 141 -1.07 -10.63 -5.18
N LEU A 142 0.10 -11.12 -5.64
CA LEU A 142 1.39 -10.50 -5.32
C LEU A 142 1.49 -9.09 -5.90
N SER A 143 1.04 -8.89 -7.14
CA SER A 143 1.05 -7.59 -7.80
C SER A 143 0.10 -6.59 -7.11
N ILE A 144 -1.06 -7.03 -6.64
CA ILE A 144 -2.00 -6.19 -5.87
C ILE A 144 -1.37 -5.65 -4.60
N GLU A 145 -0.64 -6.49 -3.87
CA GLU A 145 -0.05 -6.09 -2.59
C GLU A 145 1.26 -5.29 -2.73
N ARG A 146 1.97 -5.41 -3.85
CA ARG A 146 3.33 -4.85 -4.03
C ARG A 146 3.45 -3.77 -5.10
N ASP A 147 2.61 -3.80 -6.14
CA ASP A 147 2.64 -2.84 -7.25
C ASP A 147 1.39 -1.95 -7.23
N LEU A 148 1.55 -0.76 -6.66
CA LEU A 148 0.51 0.30 -6.62
C LEU A 148 0.01 0.71 -8.01
N SER A 149 0.78 0.41 -9.04
CA SER A 149 0.49 0.77 -10.41
C SER A 149 -0.30 -0.34 -11.12
N TYR A 150 -0.28 -1.56 -10.58
CA TYR A 150 -0.94 -2.73 -11.12
C TYR A 150 -2.45 -2.50 -11.24
N LYS A 151 -3.04 -3.08 -12.29
CA LYS A 151 -4.47 -3.04 -12.54
C LYS A 151 -4.96 -4.49 -12.60
N PRO A 152 -5.65 -4.97 -11.56
CA PRO A 152 -6.15 -6.33 -11.53
C PRO A 152 -7.18 -6.58 -12.62
N SER A 153 -7.28 -7.84 -13.05
CA SER A 153 -8.28 -8.26 -14.01
C SER A 153 -9.71 -8.09 -13.44
N PRO A 154 -10.73 -7.84 -14.29
CA PRO A 154 -12.11 -7.77 -13.84
C PRO A 154 -12.57 -9.02 -13.07
N LEU A 155 -12.07 -10.20 -13.47
CA LEU A 155 -12.36 -11.47 -12.80
C LEU A 155 -11.77 -11.52 -11.39
N THR A 156 -10.53 -11.05 -11.21
CA THR A 156 -9.90 -10.99 -9.89
C THR A 156 -10.58 -9.99 -8.97
N LEU A 157 -10.98 -8.82 -9.49
CA LEU A 157 -11.78 -7.87 -8.71
C LEU A 157 -13.12 -8.46 -8.27
N TYR A 158 -13.80 -9.20 -9.15
CA TYR A 158 -15.04 -9.91 -8.82
C TYR A 158 -14.82 -10.96 -7.72
N LYS A 159 -13.79 -11.81 -7.85
CA LYS A 159 -13.48 -12.85 -6.85
C LYS A 159 -13.12 -12.27 -5.49
N ILE A 160 -12.35 -11.18 -5.46
CA ILE A 160 -12.01 -10.47 -4.22
C ILE A 160 -13.26 -9.86 -3.57
N ALA A 161 -14.12 -9.24 -4.37
CA ALA A 161 -15.39 -8.67 -3.93
C ALA A 161 -16.28 -9.73 -3.27
N GLU A 162 -16.47 -10.88 -3.93
CA GLU A 162 -17.23 -12.01 -3.41
C GLU A 162 -16.61 -12.58 -2.13
N PHE A 163 -15.29 -12.83 -2.13
CA PHE A 163 -14.58 -13.45 -1.02
C PHE A 163 -14.68 -12.64 0.27
N TYR A 164 -14.49 -11.32 0.20
CA TYR A 164 -14.57 -10.43 1.36
C TYR A 164 -15.97 -9.85 1.60
N LYS A 165 -16.95 -10.19 0.75
CA LYS A 165 -18.33 -9.68 0.76
C LYS A 165 -18.38 -8.15 0.68
N ILE A 166 -17.57 -7.58 -0.20
CA ILE A 166 -17.52 -6.14 -0.47
C ILE A 166 -18.16 -5.89 -1.85
N PRO A 167 -19.05 -4.90 -2.02
CA PRO A 167 -19.64 -4.57 -3.30
C PRO A 167 -18.58 -4.38 -4.40
N GLN A 168 -18.79 -5.03 -5.55
CA GLN A 168 -17.84 -5.03 -6.67
C GLN A 168 -17.48 -3.61 -7.13
N GLN A 169 -18.44 -2.68 -7.14
CA GLN A 169 -18.20 -1.29 -7.52
C GLN A 169 -17.18 -0.61 -6.60
N LYS A 170 -17.24 -0.85 -5.29
CA LYS A 170 -16.31 -0.27 -4.32
C LYS A 170 -14.91 -0.85 -4.46
N ILE A 171 -14.79 -2.17 -4.69
CA ILE A 171 -13.51 -2.81 -5.02
C ILE A 171 -12.91 -2.25 -6.31
N ALA A 172 -13.73 -2.07 -7.35
CA ALA A 172 -13.27 -1.54 -8.63
C ALA A 172 -12.84 -0.06 -8.55
N VAL A 173 -13.51 0.75 -7.71
CA VAL A 173 -13.08 2.13 -7.44
C VAL A 173 -11.76 2.15 -6.65
N LEU A 174 -11.62 1.33 -5.61
CA LEU A 174 -10.37 1.22 -4.84
C LEU A 174 -9.20 0.75 -5.72
N ALA A 175 -9.41 -0.25 -6.57
CA ALA A 175 -8.41 -0.70 -7.54
C ALA A 175 -8.08 0.36 -8.62
N GLY A 176 -8.76 1.51 -8.64
CA GLY A 176 -8.58 2.56 -9.63
C GLY A 176 -9.00 2.14 -11.04
N ALA A 177 -9.86 1.12 -11.16
CA ALA A 177 -10.44 0.66 -12.42
C ALA A 177 -11.63 1.55 -12.84
N ILE A 178 -12.33 2.14 -11.87
CA ILE A 178 -13.47 3.04 -12.08
C ILE A 178 -13.20 4.37 -11.38
N LYS A 179 -13.58 5.49 -12.01
CA LYS A 179 -13.50 6.80 -11.36
C LYS A 179 -14.50 6.88 -10.20
N PRO A 180 -14.10 7.38 -9.02
CA PRO A 180 -15.04 7.56 -7.91
C PRO A 180 -16.13 8.56 -8.29
N ASN A 181 -17.40 8.17 -8.13
CA ASN A 181 -18.55 9.06 -8.35
C ASN A 181 -18.83 9.97 -7.12
N GLN A 182 -18.23 9.65 -5.96
CA GLN A 182 -18.38 10.39 -4.70
C GLN A 182 -17.03 10.56 -3.99
N ASN A 183 -16.82 11.70 -3.33
CA ASN A 183 -15.56 12.00 -2.62
C ASN A 183 -15.37 11.17 -1.33
N ASN A 184 -16.42 10.55 -0.78
CA ASN A 184 -16.37 9.86 0.51
C ASN A 184 -15.38 8.69 0.51
N ILE A 185 -15.38 7.84 -0.53
CA ILE A 185 -14.47 6.70 -0.60
C ILE A 185 -12.99 7.12 -0.64
N VAL A 186 -12.69 8.26 -1.28
CA VAL A 186 -11.33 8.80 -1.33
C VAL A 186 -10.87 9.26 0.05
N GLU A 187 -11.76 9.87 0.84
CA GLU A 187 -11.45 10.30 2.21
C GLU A 187 -11.20 9.11 3.15
N TYR A 188 -12.05 8.07 3.10
CA TYR A 188 -11.85 6.84 3.87
C TYR A 188 -10.56 6.11 3.45
N ALA A 189 -10.30 5.99 2.15
CA ALA A 189 -9.07 5.40 1.62
C ALA A 189 -7.83 6.18 2.04
N SER A 190 -7.86 7.51 1.98
CA SER A 190 -6.76 8.38 2.42
C SER A 190 -6.46 8.22 3.91
N ARG A 191 -7.51 8.14 4.75
CA ARG A 191 -7.34 7.91 6.19
C ARG A 191 -6.74 6.54 6.50
N PHE A 192 -7.23 5.51 5.81
CA PHE A 192 -6.70 4.14 5.95
C PHE A 192 -5.24 4.05 5.48
N ALA A 193 -4.92 4.70 4.37
CA ALA A 193 -3.57 4.76 3.81
C ALA A 193 -2.56 5.43 4.76
N ALA A 194 -2.89 6.62 5.27
CA ALA A 194 -2.00 7.40 6.13
C ALA A 194 -1.62 6.68 7.44
N GLN A 195 -2.52 5.86 7.99
CA GLN A 195 -2.22 5.06 9.18
C GLN A 195 -1.42 3.80 8.86
N SER A 196 -1.67 3.19 7.69
CA SER A 196 -0.94 1.99 7.26
C SER A 196 0.53 2.25 6.90
N GLU A 197 0.92 3.51 6.70
CA GLU A 197 2.31 3.95 6.53
C GLU A 197 3.09 3.99 7.86
N SER A 198 2.41 4.05 9.02
CA SER A 198 3.03 4.24 10.34
C SER A 198 3.32 2.92 11.05
N PHE A 199 4.47 2.32 10.74
CA PHE A 199 5.22 1.28 11.50
C PHE A 199 4.51 -0.02 11.94
N SER A 200 4.99 -1.12 11.34
CA SER A 200 5.35 -2.42 11.93
C SER A 200 4.62 -2.91 13.20
N ARG A 201 3.70 -3.85 12.97
CA ARG A 201 2.90 -4.65 13.93
C ARG A 201 1.56 -4.00 14.25
N LEU A 202 0.51 -4.82 14.18
CA LEU A 202 -0.88 -4.48 14.44
C LEU A 202 -1.02 -3.93 15.87
N GLU A 203 -0.75 -2.64 16.04
CA GLU A 203 -1.17 -1.93 17.23
C GLU A 203 -2.72 -1.99 17.28
N PRO A 204 -3.33 -2.03 18.48
CA PRO A 204 -4.78 -2.08 18.63
C PRO A 204 -5.53 -0.99 17.81
N ASP A 205 -4.87 0.14 17.58
CA ASP A 205 -5.38 1.27 16.79
C ASP A 205 -5.46 0.95 15.28
N GLU A 206 -4.56 0.11 14.73
CA GLU A 206 -4.57 -0.25 13.30
C GLU A 206 -5.74 -1.16 12.95
N LYS A 207 -6.04 -2.14 13.81
CA LYS A 207 -7.16 -3.08 13.60
C LYS A 207 -8.48 -2.34 13.56
N LEU A 208 -8.68 -1.40 14.48
CA LEU A 208 -9.89 -0.57 14.53
C LEU A 208 -10.14 0.17 13.20
N ILE A 209 -9.08 0.63 12.55
CA ILE A 209 -9.18 1.39 11.30
C ILE A 209 -9.44 0.50 10.10
N LEU A 210 -8.81 -0.68 10.07
CA LEU A 210 -9.17 -1.72 9.10
C LEU A 210 -10.64 -2.07 9.22
N ASP A 211 -11.13 -2.31 10.44
CA ASP A 211 -12.53 -2.65 10.71
C ASP A 211 -13.49 -1.52 10.30
N GLU A 212 -13.18 -0.26 10.66
CA GLU A 212 -13.96 0.91 10.22
C GLU A 212 -14.01 1.02 8.68
N PHE A 213 -12.88 0.78 8.01
CA PHE A 213 -12.80 0.88 6.55
C PHE A 213 -13.57 -0.26 5.88
N VAL A 214 -13.39 -1.49 6.33
CA VAL A 214 -14.12 -2.67 5.84
C VAL A 214 -15.62 -2.50 6.06
N LYS A 215 -16.04 -1.98 7.21
CA LYS A 215 -17.45 -1.68 7.49
C LYS A 215 -18.01 -0.68 6.47
N PHE A 216 -17.35 0.46 6.27
CA PHE A 216 -17.74 1.43 5.26
C PHE A 216 -17.80 0.81 3.86
N LEU A 217 -16.88 -0.09 3.53
CA LEU A 217 -16.88 -0.75 2.22
C LEU A 217 -18.06 -1.71 2.08
N ARG A 218 -18.45 -2.43 3.12
CA ARG A 218 -19.58 -3.38 3.09
C ARG A 218 -20.96 -2.74 3.16
N GLU A 219 -21.06 -1.54 3.72
CA GLU A 219 -22.32 -0.78 3.72
C GLU A 219 -22.84 -0.64 2.29
N GLU A 220 -24.12 -0.94 2.05
CA GLU A 220 -24.73 -0.68 0.76
C GLU A 220 -24.70 0.83 0.48
N ILE A 221 -24.47 1.20 -0.77
CA ILE A 221 -24.87 2.54 -1.20
C ILE A 221 -26.40 2.45 -1.14
N SER A 222 -27.03 3.07 -0.14
CA SER A 222 -28.48 3.30 -0.20
C SER A 222 -28.76 3.86 -1.59
N PRO A 223 -29.66 3.27 -2.38
CA PRO A 223 -30.10 3.89 -3.61
C PRO A 223 -30.64 5.26 -3.19
N SER A 224 -29.92 6.32 -3.51
CA SER A 224 -30.41 7.68 -3.33
C SER A 224 -31.61 7.84 -4.24
N GLU A 225 -32.75 8.19 -3.64
CA GLU A 225 -33.90 8.85 -4.28
C GLU A 225 -33.47 9.97 -5.24
#